data_AF-A0A968HTU4-F1
#
_entry.id   AF-A0A968HTU4-F1
#
_cell.length_a   1.000
_cell.length_b   1.000
_cell.length_c   1.000
_cell.angle_alpha   90.00
_cell.angle_beta   90.00
_cell.angle_gamma   90.00
#
_symmetry.space_group_name_H-M   'P 1'
#
loop_
_entity.id
_entity.type
_entity.pdbx_description
1 polymer ?
#
loop_
_entity_poly.entity_id
_entity_poly.type
_entity_poly.pdbx_seq_one_letter_code
_entity_poly.pdbx_strand_id
1 'polypeptide(L)'
;MTTTSDAYCLRSLGALDYPEMWAVSFPDLSIPIYVTHSGEYSVQNIGQSPNDVARVLLEVIARHNESVAVPKLYFGGFTDVGLNFDDVDGENLHYRDLPAGITIMSYECDAPTMVDQGKLCSPLTASNYACAISGPKIVGNSFEPVGWVILIPTDCPGFAPPNRVWKLDEDSADLAQVLTHEIGHTLGLQHSNRTEEECEAGGNIHGGTATMATSVMQSAIPFKYAALRAWRRDDLAGLEQIYGQGPSQYEIAWWVDNDYPEYPDDALAQSLNGMAVARSAMVSTQYGQATQVLATTAPDGRVLHRIIDSVGNVTPDPSEAAVDPSPRGLTYAMPAAAKGWKEADERLFVAWFADEAPESLVLTLRVAIRSTGVLDWSFTDHPDIFEVNRLAAGFLPESETFIVTTLTSGGSRVQLVLFDIDGNPIGAPLELASLQAFDIGPPSCQAPAAWSPSLARFSADRTSACSSSKLTRRHHRPQLWARRCSLRSILAAVPACSPTSTSPIS
;
A
#
# COMPACT_ATOMS: atom_id res chain seq x y z
N MET A 1 -22.03 -21.36 3.01
CA MET A 1 -22.79 -20.60 2.00
C MET A 1 -21.90 -20.52 0.78
N THR A 2 -22.43 -20.74 -0.42
CA THR A 2 -21.69 -20.48 -1.66
C THR A 2 -21.64 -18.97 -1.85
N THR A 3 -20.47 -18.38 -1.67
CA THR A 3 -20.18 -17.02 -2.14
C THR A 3 -20.40 -16.96 -3.64
N THR A 4 -20.88 -15.83 -4.15
CA THR A 4 -20.73 -15.49 -5.56
C THR A 4 -19.23 -15.48 -5.85
N SER A 5 -18.79 -16.30 -6.82
CA SER A 5 -17.37 -16.61 -6.96
C SER A 5 -16.62 -15.47 -7.66
N ASP A 6 -15.63 -14.95 -6.94
CA ASP A 6 -14.74 -13.83 -7.30
C ASP A 6 -14.15 -14.02 -8.70
N ALA A 7 -14.22 -12.99 -9.53
CA ALA A 7 -13.89 -13.06 -10.95
C ALA A 7 -12.50 -12.52 -11.28
N TYR A 8 -11.64 -13.42 -11.76
CA TYR A 8 -10.27 -13.08 -12.12
C TYR A 8 -9.79 -13.87 -13.34
N CYS A 9 -8.80 -13.30 -14.01
CA CYS A 9 -8.03 -13.97 -15.05
C CYS A 9 -6.55 -13.88 -14.65
N LEU A 10 -5.81 -15.00 -14.71
CA LEU A 10 -4.43 -15.09 -14.23
C LEU A 10 -3.50 -15.56 -15.36
N ARG A 11 -2.38 -14.88 -15.57
CA ARG A 11 -1.38 -15.29 -16.56
C ARG A 11 -0.75 -16.61 -16.15
N SER A 12 -0.80 -17.60 -17.04
CA SER A 12 0.04 -18.79 -16.95
C SER A 12 1.45 -18.47 -17.46
N LEU A 13 2.48 -18.91 -16.74
CA LEU A 13 3.88 -18.89 -17.19
C LEU A 13 4.32 -20.28 -17.73
N GLY A 14 3.36 -21.17 -17.99
CA GLY A 14 3.60 -22.48 -18.60
C GLY A 14 4.12 -23.51 -17.60
N ALA A 15 5.44 -23.74 -17.59
CA ALA A 15 6.08 -24.81 -16.80
C ALA A 15 6.70 -24.35 -15.47
N LEU A 16 6.69 -23.04 -15.20
CA LEU A 16 7.01 -22.40 -13.92
C LEU A 16 5.78 -21.57 -13.54
N ASP A 17 5.51 -21.42 -12.24
CA ASP A 17 4.49 -20.48 -11.77
C ASP A 17 5.10 -19.16 -11.27
N TYR A 18 4.24 -18.22 -10.90
CA TYR A 18 4.65 -16.90 -10.40
C TYR A 18 5.39 -16.95 -9.05
N PRO A 19 4.90 -17.67 -8.02
CA PRO A 19 5.63 -17.90 -6.78
C PRO A 19 7.04 -18.50 -6.99
N GLU A 20 7.16 -19.58 -7.76
CA GLU A 20 8.45 -20.23 -8.07
C GLU A 20 9.39 -19.27 -8.79
N MET A 21 8.88 -18.53 -9.78
CA MET A 21 9.65 -17.55 -10.55
C MET A 21 10.27 -16.49 -9.63
N TRP A 22 9.47 -15.84 -8.77
CA TRP A 22 9.97 -14.82 -7.87
C TRP A 22 10.89 -15.40 -6.77
N ALA A 23 10.58 -16.60 -6.25
CA ALA A 23 11.34 -17.26 -5.20
C ALA A 23 12.80 -17.56 -5.57
N VAL A 24 13.16 -17.65 -6.87
CA VAL A 24 14.56 -17.87 -7.29
C VAL A 24 15.51 -16.77 -6.79
N SER A 25 15.05 -15.51 -6.73
CA SER A 25 15.84 -14.39 -6.21
C SER A 25 15.29 -13.79 -4.91
N PHE A 26 14.01 -14.02 -4.61
CA PHE A 26 13.33 -13.49 -3.43
C PHE A 26 12.61 -14.65 -2.69
N PRO A 27 13.34 -15.51 -1.95
CA PRO A 27 12.76 -16.69 -1.30
C PRO A 27 11.57 -16.38 -0.38
N ASP A 28 11.59 -15.19 0.23
CA ASP A 28 10.59 -14.69 1.17
C ASP A 28 9.46 -13.90 0.48
N LEU A 29 9.40 -13.96 -0.87
CA LEU A 29 8.52 -13.19 -1.75
C LEU A 29 8.49 -11.67 -1.46
N SER A 30 9.62 -11.11 -1.01
CA SER A 30 9.84 -9.67 -0.86
C SER A 30 10.49 -9.11 -2.13
N ILE A 31 9.68 -8.49 -3.00
CA ILE A 31 10.09 -8.08 -4.36
C ILE A 31 10.43 -6.57 -4.37
N PRO A 32 11.63 -6.17 -4.81
CA PRO A 32 11.98 -4.76 -4.98
C PRO A 32 11.29 -4.14 -6.19
N ILE A 33 10.89 -2.87 -6.05
CA ILE A 33 10.45 -2.02 -7.15
C ILE A 33 11.40 -0.83 -7.31
N TYR A 34 11.91 -0.65 -8.52
CA TYR A 34 12.83 0.43 -8.89
C TYR A 34 12.14 1.49 -9.74
N VAL A 35 12.55 2.75 -9.61
CA VAL A 35 12.18 3.83 -10.53
C VAL A 35 13.40 4.17 -11.39
N THR A 36 13.28 4.08 -12.73
CA THR A 36 14.41 4.41 -13.59
C THR A 36 14.55 5.91 -13.84
N HIS A 37 15.81 6.34 -13.92
CA HIS A 37 16.24 7.66 -14.40
C HIS A 37 17.30 7.52 -15.52
N SER A 38 17.41 6.33 -16.13
CA SER A 38 18.12 6.10 -17.39
C SER A 38 17.68 7.11 -18.44
N GLY A 39 18.59 7.73 -19.19
CA GLY A 39 18.29 8.83 -20.12
C GLY A 39 17.06 8.59 -21.00
N GLU A 40 17.14 7.59 -21.90
CA GLU A 40 16.08 7.27 -22.86
C GLU A 40 14.79 6.71 -22.23
N TYR A 41 14.86 6.16 -21.01
CA TYR A 41 13.75 5.42 -20.37
C TYR A 41 13.20 6.09 -19.10
N SER A 42 13.66 7.31 -18.83
CA SER A 42 13.39 8.03 -17.58
C SER A 42 11.89 8.23 -17.37
N VAL A 43 11.42 8.02 -16.14
CA VAL A 43 10.03 8.40 -15.78
C VAL A 43 9.78 9.91 -15.91
N GLN A 44 10.82 10.73 -16.12
CA GLN A 44 10.65 12.16 -16.43
C GLN A 44 9.84 12.41 -17.70
N ASN A 45 9.81 11.44 -18.62
CA ASN A 45 9.11 11.57 -19.90
C ASN A 45 7.58 11.65 -19.73
N ILE A 46 7.02 11.22 -18.58
CA ILE A 46 5.61 11.47 -18.23
C ILE A 46 5.32 12.87 -17.67
N GLY A 47 6.31 13.78 -17.67
CA GLY A 47 6.17 15.15 -17.16
C GLY A 47 6.20 15.27 -15.62
N GLN A 48 6.59 14.20 -14.92
CA GLN A 48 6.70 14.15 -13.45
C GLN A 48 8.15 13.93 -13.02
N SER A 49 8.56 14.41 -11.84
CA SER A 49 9.91 14.12 -11.34
C SER A 49 10.03 12.65 -10.88
N PRO A 50 11.21 12.01 -10.93
CA PRO A 50 11.37 10.65 -10.41
C PRO A 50 11.05 10.53 -8.92
N ASN A 51 11.23 11.62 -8.16
CA ASN A 51 10.87 11.69 -6.75
C ASN A 51 9.35 11.73 -6.54
N ASP A 52 8.60 12.39 -7.44
CA ASP A 52 7.13 12.38 -7.39
C ASP A 52 6.57 11.01 -7.75
N VAL A 53 7.12 10.36 -8.79
CA VAL A 53 6.77 8.98 -9.14
C VAL A 53 7.11 8.02 -7.99
N ALA A 54 8.29 8.16 -7.37
CA ALA A 54 8.67 7.37 -6.19
C ALA A 54 7.75 7.63 -4.98
N ARG A 55 7.30 8.87 -4.76
CA ARG A 55 6.33 9.22 -3.70
C ARG A 55 4.99 8.52 -3.90
N VAL A 56 4.47 8.50 -5.13
CA VAL A 56 3.23 7.75 -5.46
C VAL A 56 3.46 6.24 -5.32
N LEU A 57 4.58 5.73 -5.82
CA LEU A 57 4.94 4.32 -5.75
C LEU A 57 5.03 3.82 -4.29
N LEU A 58 5.56 4.63 -3.36
CA LEU A 58 5.59 4.29 -1.94
C LEU A 58 4.18 4.11 -1.35
N GLU A 59 3.21 4.94 -1.73
CA GLU A 59 1.80 4.81 -1.33
C GLU A 59 1.14 3.58 -2.00
N VAL A 60 1.45 3.28 -3.26
CA VAL A 60 0.98 2.06 -3.95
C VAL A 60 1.53 0.80 -3.27
N ILE A 61 2.82 0.79 -2.94
CA ILE A 61 3.49 -0.29 -2.19
C ILE A 61 2.87 -0.44 -0.79
N ALA A 62 2.60 0.66 -0.08
CA ALA A 62 1.94 0.63 1.22
C ALA A 62 0.56 -0.03 1.11
N ARG A 63 -0.31 0.45 0.22
CA ARG A 63 -1.66 -0.11 -0.02
C ARG A 63 -1.62 -1.58 -0.43
N HIS A 64 -0.67 -1.99 -1.27
CA HIS A 64 -0.46 -3.39 -1.60
C HIS A 64 -0.13 -4.21 -0.35
N ASN A 65 0.86 -3.79 0.42
CA ASN A 65 1.30 -4.51 1.63
C ASN A 65 0.26 -4.51 2.76
N GLU A 66 -0.61 -3.50 2.82
CA GLU A 66 -1.77 -3.40 3.72
C GLU A 66 -2.83 -4.47 3.41
N SER A 67 -3.11 -4.76 2.13
CA SER A 67 -4.17 -5.70 1.71
C SER A 67 -3.71 -7.11 1.34
N VAL A 68 -2.46 -7.30 0.93
CA VAL A 68 -1.94 -8.57 0.36
C VAL A 68 -1.00 -9.27 1.34
N ALA A 69 -1.17 -10.59 1.54
CA ALA A 69 -0.25 -11.39 2.35
C ALA A 69 1.11 -11.56 1.65
N VAL A 70 1.09 -12.12 0.44
CA VAL A 70 2.24 -12.37 -0.44
C VAL A 70 1.87 -12.06 -1.89
N PRO A 71 2.82 -11.55 -2.71
CA PRO A 71 4.17 -11.12 -2.32
C PRO A 71 4.13 -9.78 -1.57
N LYS A 72 5.18 -9.46 -0.82
CA LYS A 72 5.40 -8.11 -0.28
C LYS A 72 6.25 -7.30 -1.25
N LEU A 73 5.96 -6.01 -1.38
CA LEU A 73 6.67 -5.09 -2.26
C LEU A 73 7.49 -4.11 -1.41
N TYR A 74 8.64 -3.67 -1.89
CA TYR A 74 9.39 -2.57 -1.26
C TYR A 74 10.10 -1.69 -2.29
N PHE A 75 10.36 -0.43 -1.93
CA PHE A 75 11.08 0.48 -2.81
C PHE A 75 12.56 0.10 -2.85
N GLY A 76 13.01 -0.50 -3.96
CA GLY A 76 14.39 -0.89 -4.21
C GLY A 76 15.32 0.29 -4.51
N GLY A 77 14.75 1.47 -4.76
CA GLY A 77 15.48 2.71 -5.03
C GLY A 77 15.38 3.15 -6.49
N PHE A 78 16.37 3.93 -6.89
CA PHE A 78 16.50 4.46 -8.25
C PHE A 78 17.51 3.63 -9.06
N THR A 79 17.30 3.54 -10.38
CA THR A 79 18.22 2.85 -11.30
C THR A 79 18.55 3.69 -12.53
N ASP A 80 19.82 3.74 -12.92
CA ASP A 80 20.29 4.28 -14.20
C ASP A 80 20.08 3.32 -15.37
N VAL A 81 19.49 2.14 -15.13
CA VAL A 81 19.27 1.12 -16.18
C VAL A 81 17.88 1.26 -16.78
N GLY A 82 17.84 1.38 -18.11
CA GLY A 82 16.62 1.31 -18.93
C GLY A 82 16.48 -0.04 -19.63
N LEU A 83 15.56 -0.10 -20.60
CA LEU A 83 15.51 -1.23 -21.52
C LEU A 83 16.61 -1.07 -22.59
N ASN A 84 17.27 -2.18 -22.95
CA ASN A 84 18.31 -2.18 -23.98
C ASN A 84 17.82 -3.04 -25.15
N PHE A 85 17.60 -2.40 -26.31
CA PHE A 85 17.03 -3.05 -27.50
C PHE A 85 18.04 -3.26 -28.63
N ASP A 86 19.30 -2.87 -28.46
CA ASP A 86 20.31 -2.90 -29.55
C ASP A 86 20.84 -4.32 -29.86
N ASP A 87 20.65 -5.30 -28.96
CA ASP A 87 20.90 -6.72 -29.23
C ASP A 87 19.76 -7.33 -30.09
N VAL A 88 19.77 -7.03 -31.39
CA VAL A 88 18.74 -7.50 -32.34
C VAL A 88 19.02 -8.93 -32.84
N ASP A 89 18.90 -9.93 -31.95
CA ASP A 89 18.54 -11.30 -32.37
C ASP A 89 17.01 -11.41 -32.33
N GLY A 90 16.41 -11.10 -33.48
CA GLY A 90 15.00 -10.71 -33.59
C GLY A 90 13.99 -11.78 -33.22
N GLU A 91 13.55 -11.76 -31.96
CA GLU A 91 12.18 -12.10 -31.48
C GLU A 91 12.01 -11.85 -29.97
N ASN A 92 13.10 -11.69 -29.20
CA ASN A 92 13.05 -11.51 -27.75
C ASN A 92 13.50 -10.11 -27.33
N LEU A 93 12.65 -9.38 -26.60
CA LEU A 93 13.03 -8.14 -25.92
C LEU A 93 14.00 -8.49 -24.78
N HIS A 94 15.26 -8.08 -24.89
CA HIS A 94 16.28 -8.43 -23.90
C HIS A 94 16.19 -7.55 -22.65
N TYR A 95 15.37 -7.97 -21.69
CA TYR A 95 15.33 -7.45 -20.32
C TYR A 95 16.62 -7.73 -19.50
N ARG A 96 17.76 -7.97 -20.17
CA ARG A 96 19.03 -8.48 -19.63
C ARG A 96 19.70 -7.53 -18.63
N ASP A 97 19.53 -6.23 -18.83
CA ASP A 97 20.22 -5.24 -17.99
C ASP A 97 19.39 -4.84 -16.76
N LEU A 98 18.06 -4.95 -16.83
CA LEU A 98 17.17 -4.62 -15.71
C LEU A 98 17.53 -5.41 -14.43
N PRO A 99 17.45 -4.78 -13.25
CA PRO A 99 17.63 -5.47 -11.98
C PRO A 99 16.52 -6.52 -11.77
N ALA A 100 16.82 -7.60 -11.06
CA ALA A 100 15.80 -8.53 -10.59
C ALA A 100 14.79 -7.79 -9.70
N GLY A 101 13.49 -8.05 -9.89
CA GLY A 101 12.40 -7.24 -9.33
C GLY A 101 11.59 -6.53 -10.41
N ILE A 102 10.85 -5.48 -10.04
CA ILE A 102 9.99 -4.71 -10.94
C ILE A 102 10.61 -3.34 -11.23
N THR A 103 10.66 -2.89 -12.49
CA THR A 103 11.17 -1.55 -12.84
C THR A 103 10.07 -0.67 -13.45
N ILE A 104 9.81 0.49 -12.85
CA ILE A 104 8.91 1.53 -13.37
C ILE A 104 9.71 2.48 -14.28
N MET A 105 9.20 2.72 -15.49
CA MET A 105 9.89 3.48 -16.53
C MET A 105 8.93 4.20 -17.47
N SER A 106 9.48 5.03 -18.37
CA SER A 106 8.79 5.62 -19.51
C SER A 106 9.74 5.62 -20.72
N TYR A 107 9.49 6.42 -21.76
CA TYR A 107 10.35 6.55 -22.94
C TYR A 107 10.12 7.89 -23.64
N GLU A 108 11.05 8.39 -24.45
CA GLU A 108 10.85 9.64 -25.21
C GLU A 108 9.89 9.42 -26.39
N CYS A 109 8.95 10.34 -26.66
CA CYS A 109 7.90 10.12 -27.66
C CYS A 109 8.38 9.97 -29.10
N ASP A 110 9.55 10.52 -29.40
CA ASP A 110 10.24 10.42 -30.66
C ASP A 110 11.16 9.19 -30.75
N ALA A 111 11.08 8.23 -29.81
CA ALA A 111 11.66 6.90 -29.91
C ALA A 111 10.98 6.08 -31.06
N PRO A 112 11.48 6.17 -32.31
CA PRO A 112 10.63 6.13 -33.49
C PRO A 112 10.58 4.73 -34.12
N THR A 113 10.88 3.69 -33.34
CA THR A 113 11.12 2.33 -33.82
C THR A 113 10.36 1.26 -33.05
N MET A 114 9.87 1.54 -31.84
CA MET A 114 9.22 0.55 -30.96
C MET A 114 7.70 0.73 -30.85
N VAL A 115 7.24 1.98 -30.82
CA VAL A 115 5.82 2.37 -30.87
C VAL A 115 5.21 1.97 -32.21
N ASP A 116 5.84 2.39 -33.31
CA ASP A 116 5.39 2.11 -34.69
C ASP A 116 5.52 0.62 -35.10
N GLN A 117 6.32 -0.17 -34.38
CA GLN A 117 6.42 -1.63 -34.56
C GLN A 117 5.49 -2.41 -33.63
N GLY A 118 4.77 -1.76 -32.71
CA GLY A 118 3.87 -2.43 -31.78
C GLY A 118 4.57 -3.47 -30.90
N LYS A 119 5.74 -3.13 -30.33
CA LYS A 119 6.55 -4.09 -29.55
C LYS A 119 6.48 -3.93 -28.03
N LEU A 120 6.19 -2.75 -27.50
CA LEU A 120 6.19 -2.50 -26.05
C LEU A 120 4.80 -2.59 -25.42
N CYS A 121 3.84 -1.78 -25.86
CA CYS A 121 2.48 -1.72 -25.29
C CYS A 121 1.37 -1.99 -26.32
N SER A 122 1.51 -3.06 -27.11
CA SER A 122 0.72 -3.31 -28.32
C SER A 122 -0.52 -4.18 -28.09
N PRO A 123 -1.67 -3.90 -28.74
CA PRO A 123 -1.92 -2.75 -29.63
C PRO A 123 -2.01 -1.44 -28.85
N LEU A 124 -1.23 -0.45 -29.26
CA LEU A 124 -1.29 0.90 -28.69
C LEU A 124 -2.56 1.59 -29.18
N THR A 125 -3.54 1.71 -28.29
CA THR A 125 -4.80 2.42 -28.55
C THR A 125 -4.86 3.73 -27.78
N ALA A 126 -5.74 4.66 -28.19
CA ALA A 126 -5.97 5.93 -27.51
C ALA A 126 -6.60 5.81 -26.09
N SER A 127 -6.81 4.58 -25.58
CA SER A 127 -7.18 4.29 -24.19
C SER A 127 -6.03 3.76 -23.32
N ASN A 128 -4.93 3.26 -23.89
CA ASN A 128 -3.81 2.74 -23.10
C ASN A 128 -3.09 3.90 -22.42
N TYR A 129 -2.73 3.75 -21.14
CA TYR A 129 -1.91 4.72 -20.39
C TYR A 129 -0.57 4.12 -19.96
N ALA A 130 -0.51 2.82 -19.77
CA ALA A 130 0.72 2.11 -19.48
C ALA A 130 0.65 0.70 -20.10
N CYS A 131 1.68 -0.09 -19.87
CA CYS A 131 1.65 -1.54 -20.00
C CYS A 131 2.73 -2.18 -19.12
N ALA A 132 2.60 -3.48 -18.87
CA ALA A 132 3.54 -4.23 -18.05
C ALA A 132 3.78 -5.67 -18.53
N ILE A 133 4.93 -6.21 -18.16
CA ILE A 133 5.27 -7.62 -18.33
C ILE A 133 6.11 -8.12 -17.13
N SER A 134 6.21 -9.44 -17.00
CA SER A 134 7.19 -10.09 -16.14
C SER A 134 7.63 -11.43 -16.72
N GLY A 135 8.85 -11.86 -16.38
CA GLY A 135 9.34 -13.20 -16.70
C GLY A 135 10.87 -13.40 -16.74
N PRO A 136 11.31 -14.58 -17.23
CA PRO A 136 12.17 -14.67 -18.44
C PRO A 136 13.65 -14.23 -18.48
N LYS A 137 14.27 -13.59 -17.47
CA LYS A 137 15.69 -13.17 -17.60
C LYS A 137 16.68 -14.33 -17.33
N ILE A 138 17.63 -14.52 -18.25
CA ILE A 138 18.70 -15.52 -18.18
C ILE A 138 20.08 -14.83 -18.12
N VAL A 139 20.84 -15.10 -17.06
CA VAL A 139 22.20 -14.59 -16.82
C VAL A 139 23.17 -15.76 -16.77
N GLY A 140 23.84 -16.05 -17.89
CA GLY A 140 24.70 -17.23 -18.00
C GLY A 140 23.89 -18.53 -17.85
N ASN A 141 24.11 -19.25 -16.74
CA ASN A 141 23.38 -20.48 -16.40
C ASN A 141 22.34 -20.27 -15.28
N SER A 142 22.15 -19.05 -14.78
CA SER A 142 21.17 -18.72 -13.74
C SER A 142 19.99 -17.93 -14.31
N PHE A 143 18.83 -18.11 -13.68
CA PHE A 143 17.62 -17.35 -13.93
C PHE A 143 17.51 -16.20 -12.91
N GLU A 144 17.02 -15.04 -13.35
CA GLU A 144 16.63 -13.91 -12.50
C GLU A 144 15.19 -13.49 -12.88
N PRO A 145 14.28 -13.23 -11.92
CA PRO A 145 12.94 -12.76 -12.23
C PRO A 145 12.93 -11.24 -12.44
N VAL A 146 12.41 -10.79 -13.58
CA VAL A 146 12.28 -9.37 -13.93
C VAL A 146 10.84 -9.05 -14.32
N GLY A 147 10.34 -7.91 -13.85
CA GLY A 147 9.14 -7.27 -14.35
C GLY A 147 9.40 -5.80 -14.68
N TRP A 148 8.52 -5.20 -15.47
CA TRP A 148 8.53 -3.76 -15.70
C TRP A 148 7.13 -3.21 -15.92
N VAL A 149 7.01 -1.91 -15.68
CA VAL A 149 5.85 -1.07 -15.99
C VAL A 149 6.33 0.10 -16.83
N ILE A 150 5.83 0.22 -18.05
CA ILE A 150 6.08 1.36 -18.94
C ILE A 150 4.88 2.30 -18.85
N LEU A 151 5.11 3.49 -18.32
CA LEU A 151 4.14 4.59 -18.33
C LEU A 151 4.27 5.33 -19.67
N ILE A 152 3.16 5.47 -20.42
CA ILE A 152 3.16 6.12 -21.73
C ILE A 152 3.19 7.65 -21.52
N PRO A 153 4.09 8.40 -22.18
CA PRO A 153 4.10 9.86 -22.09
C PRO A 153 2.82 10.51 -22.64
N THR A 154 2.53 11.71 -22.16
CA THR A 154 1.28 12.42 -22.44
C THR A 154 1.25 13.16 -23.77
N ASP A 155 2.41 13.47 -24.32
CA ASP A 155 2.64 14.32 -25.50
C ASP A 155 2.92 13.51 -26.79
N CYS A 156 2.90 12.17 -26.71
CA CYS A 156 3.24 11.33 -27.86
C CYS A 156 2.22 11.47 -29.02
N PRO A 157 2.68 11.82 -30.24
CA PRO A 157 1.82 11.96 -31.40
C PRO A 157 1.00 10.70 -31.67
N GLY A 158 -0.32 10.84 -31.81
CA GLY A 158 -1.24 9.72 -32.06
C GLY A 158 -1.89 9.11 -30.80
N PHE A 159 -1.39 9.41 -29.59
CA PHE A 159 -1.87 8.78 -28.34
C PHE A 159 -2.64 9.73 -27.41
N ALA A 160 -2.70 11.02 -27.76
CA ALA A 160 -3.37 12.05 -26.96
C ALA A 160 -4.72 12.50 -27.57
N PRO A 161 -5.87 12.28 -26.91
CA PRO A 161 -6.86 13.34 -26.83
C PRO A 161 -6.20 14.56 -26.16
N PRO A 162 -6.55 15.81 -26.53
CA PRO A 162 -5.69 16.98 -26.35
C PRO A 162 -5.41 17.47 -24.90
N ASN A 163 -5.74 16.70 -23.87
CA ASN A 163 -5.51 17.03 -22.45
C ASN A 163 -5.15 15.81 -21.57
N ARG A 164 -4.41 14.81 -22.09
CA ARG A 164 -3.82 13.79 -21.20
C ARG A 164 -2.75 14.44 -20.33
N VAL A 165 -2.85 14.28 -19.01
CA VAL A 165 -1.83 14.69 -18.04
C VAL A 165 -1.75 13.60 -16.98
N TRP A 166 -0.55 13.19 -16.58
CA TRP A 166 -0.37 12.37 -15.39
C TRP A 166 -0.50 13.25 -14.16
N LYS A 167 -1.51 12.99 -13.33
CA LYS A 167 -1.77 13.80 -12.14
C LYS A 167 -1.88 12.96 -10.89
N LEU A 168 -1.61 13.64 -9.78
CA LEU A 168 -1.67 13.09 -8.44
C LEU A 168 -3.04 13.35 -7.80
N ASP A 169 -3.66 14.49 -8.11
CA ASP A 169 -4.86 14.99 -7.46
C ASP A 169 -6.12 14.79 -8.31
N GLU A 170 -6.31 15.51 -9.43
CA GLU A 170 -7.62 15.61 -10.09
C GLU A 170 -7.67 15.81 -11.65
N ASP A 171 -8.67 15.18 -12.29
CA ASP A 171 -9.19 15.34 -13.69
C ASP A 171 -8.51 14.61 -14.86
N SER A 172 -7.63 13.64 -14.61
CA SER A 172 -6.94 12.90 -15.68
C SER A 172 -6.42 11.54 -15.18
N ALA A 173 -5.49 10.92 -15.91
CA ALA A 173 -4.97 9.59 -15.60
C ALA A 173 -4.33 9.56 -14.20
N ASP A 174 -4.95 8.77 -13.33
CA ASP A 174 -4.57 8.60 -11.94
C ASP A 174 -3.34 7.69 -11.87
N LEU A 175 -2.17 8.28 -11.61
CA LEU A 175 -0.90 7.55 -11.60
C LEU A 175 -0.89 6.44 -10.54
N ALA A 176 -1.59 6.61 -9.42
CA ALA A 176 -1.66 5.57 -8.38
C ALA A 176 -2.51 4.38 -8.85
N GLN A 177 -3.69 4.63 -9.42
CA GLN A 177 -4.53 3.56 -9.99
C GLN A 177 -3.79 2.78 -11.08
N VAL A 178 -3.13 3.48 -12.03
CA VAL A 178 -2.40 2.81 -13.11
C VAL A 178 -1.21 2.02 -12.58
N LEU A 179 -0.41 2.57 -11.66
CA LEU A 179 0.69 1.82 -11.06
C LEU A 179 0.20 0.55 -10.36
N THR A 180 -0.91 0.61 -9.61
CA THR A 180 -1.52 -0.59 -8.99
C THR A 180 -1.94 -1.61 -10.05
N HIS A 181 -2.65 -1.20 -11.11
CA HIS A 181 -3.07 -2.09 -12.21
C HIS A 181 -1.89 -2.78 -12.90
N GLU A 182 -0.89 -2.01 -13.31
CA GLU A 182 0.27 -2.53 -14.06
C GLU A 182 1.20 -3.38 -13.18
N ILE A 183 1.35 -3.05 -11.90
CA ILE A 183 2.01 -3.93 -10.93
C ILE A 183 1.22 -5.25 -10.82
N GLY A 184 -0.11 -5.21 -10.82
CA GLY A 184 -0.96 -6.41 -10.89
C GLY A 184 -0.61 -7.32 -12.07
N HIS A 185 -0.39 -6.75 -13.26
CA HIS A 185 0.13 -7.51 -14.41
C HIS A 185 1.53 -8.09 -14.19
N THR A 186 2.46 -7.36 -13.57
CA THR A 186 3.78 -7.92 -13.22
C THR A 186 3.69 -9.08 -12.22
N LEU A 187 2.67 -9.07 -11.34
CA LEU A 187 2.39 -10.11 -10.36
C LEU A 187 1.53 -11.27 -10.90
N GLY A 188 1.11 -11.23 -12.17
CA GLY A 188 0.41 -12.32 -12.85
C GLY A 188 -1.10 -12.15 -12.98
N LEU A 189 -1.69 -11.05 -12.51
CA LEU A 189 -3.09 -10.74 -12.81
C LEU A 189 -3.26 -10.38 -14.30
N GLN A 190 -4.44 -10.65 -14.84
CA GLN A 190 -4.92 -10.21 -16.14
C GLN A 190 -6.24 -9.45 -15.97
N HIS A 191 -6.77 -8.86 -17.03
CA HIS A 191 -7.99 -8.07 -16.93
C HIS A 191 -9.16 -8.91 -16.39
N SER A 192 -9.79 -8.46 -15.31
CA SER A 192 -10.83 -9.20 -14.57
C SER A 192 -12.19 -9.21 -15.27
N ASN A 193 -12.41 -8.32 -16.24
CA ASN A 193 -13.64 -8.23 -17.03
C ASN A 193 -13.61 -9.07 -18.33
N ARG A 194 -12.67 -10.02 -18.46
CA ARG A 194 -12.69 -11.01 -19.55
C ARG A 194 -13.67 -12.12 -19.21
N THR A 195 -14.38 -12.63 -20.21
CA THR A 195 -15.10 -13.90 -20.08
C THR A 195 -14.13 -15.08 -19.92
N GLU A 196 -14.63 -16.22 -19.44
CA GLU A 196 -13.89 -17.50 -19.38
C GLU A 196 -13.25 -17.83 -20.74
N GLU A 197 -14.03 -17.77 -21.82
CA GLU A 197 -13.56 -18.01 -23.20
C GLU A 197 -12.43 -17.04 -23.61
N GLU A 198 -12.57 -15.74 -23.34
CA GLU A 198 -11.52 -14.74 -23.67
C GLU A 198 -10.27 -14.87 -22.81
N CYS A 199 -10.40 -15.29 -21.56
CA CYS A 199 -9.28 -15.53 -20.66
C CYS A 199 -8.48 -16.77 -21.12
N GLU A 200 -9.16 -17.91 -21.27
CA GLU A 200 -8.55 -19.19 -21.61
C GLU A 200 -8.03 -19.27 -23.05
N ALA A 201 -8.63 -18.54 -24.00
CA ALA A 201 -8.11 -18.42 -25.37
C ALA A 201 -6.66 -17.87 -25.42
N GLY A 202 -6.25 -17.11 -24.41
CA GLY A 202 -4.88 -16.63 -24.24
C GLY A 202 -3.96 -17.57 -23.44
N GLY A 203 -4.40 -18.77 -23.08
CA GLY A 203 -3.67 -19.69 -22.19
C GLY A 203 -3.61 -19.24 -20.73
N ASN A 204 -4.48 -18.30 -20.33
CA ASN A 204 -4.60 -17.82 -18.95
C ASN A 204 -5.55 -18.74 -18.16
N ILE A 205 -5.50 -18.65 -16.83
CA ILE A 205 -6.39 -19.37 -15.92
C ILE A 205 -7.54 -18.44 -15.55
N HIS A 206 -8.77 -18.83 -15.87
CA HIS A 206 -9.97 -18.14 -15.40
C HIS A 206 -10.38 -18.65 -14.00
N GLY A 207 -10.92 -17.76 -13.18
CA GLY A 207 -11.62 -18.12 -11.95
C GLY A 207 -12.81 -17.20 -11.72
N GLY A 208 -13.82 -17.74 -11.03
CA GLY A 208 -15.07 -17.04 -10.78
C GLY A 208 -16.16 -17.26 -11.81
N THR A 209 -17.22 -16.47 -11.68
CA THR A 209 -18.37 -16.48 -12.61
C THR A 209 -18.92 -15.09 -12.93
N ALA A 210 -18.42 -14.02 -12.29
CA ALA A 210 -18.85 -12.66 -12.61
C ALA A 210 -18.09 -12.16 -13.86
N THR A 211 -18.78 -11.51 -14.78
CA THR A 211 -18.16 -10.90 -15.98
C THR A 211 -18.05 -9.37 -15.86
N MET A 212 -18.42 -8.83 -14.71
CA MET A 212 -18.50 -7.38 -14.42
C MET A 212 -17.81 -7.04 -13.09
N ALA A 213 -16.65 -7.64 -12.83
CA ALA A 213 -15.77 -7.28 -11.72
C ALA A 213 -15.54 -5.77 -11.68
N THR A 214 -15.79 -5.12 -10.55
CA THR A 214 -15.47 -3.69 -10.34
C THR A 214 -14.07 -3.54 -9.73
N SER A 215 -13.11 -4.31 -10.24
CA SER A 215 -11.78 -4.48 -9.66
C SER A 215 -10.76 -3.53 -10.27
N VAL A 216 -9.58 -3.38 -9.64
CA VAL A 216 -8.50 -2.54 -10.20
C VAL A 216 -8.05 -3.08 -11.57
N MET A 217 -8.06 -4.40 -11.74
CA MET A 217 -7.75 -5.07 -13.00
C MET A 217 -8.84 -4.96 -14.08
N GLN A 218 -9.95 -4.23 -13.87
CA GLN A 218 -10.91 -3.97 -14.93
C GLN A 218 -10.29 -3.11 -16.05
N SER A 219 -10.63 -3.41 -17.32
CA SER A 219 -10.18 -2.66 -18.52
C SER A 219 -10.86 -1.28 -18.67
N ALA A 220 -10.95 -0.52 -17.58
CA ALA A 220 -11.55 0.82 -17.56
C ALA A 220 -10.48 1.91 -17.80
N ILE A 221 -10.91 3.04 -18.37
CA ILE A 221 -10.06 4.24 -18.42
C ILE A 221 -9.82 4.71 -16.98
N PRO A 222 -8.55 4.95 -16.55
CA PRO A 222 -8.26 5.51 -15.25
C PRO A 222 -8.97 6.86 -15.09
N PHE A 223 -9.88 6.92 -14.12
CA PHE A 223 -10.71 8.09 -13.83
C PHE A 223 -10.78 8.25 -12.32
N LYS A 224 -10.75 9.51 -11.83
CA LYS A 224 -10.62 9.89 -10.39
C LYS A 224 -11.43 9.00 -9.44
N TYR A 225 -10.86 7.90 -8.98
CA TYR A 225 -11.60 6.95 -8.17
C TYR A 225 -10.67 6.34 -7.13
N ALA A 226 -10.60 6.97 -5.95
CA ALA A 226 -9.67 6.55 -4.88
C ALA A 226 -9.91 5.12 -4.41
N ALA A 227 -11.11 4.59 -4.65
CA ALA A 227 -11.53 3.22 -4.40
C ALA A 227 -10.94 2.18 -5.38
N LEU A 228 -10.34 2.60 -6.51
CA LEU A 228 -9.57 1.75 -7.44
C LEU A 228 -8.06 1.99 -7.34
N ARG A 229 -7.58 2.71 -6.32
CA ARG A 229 -6.14 2.84 -6.00
C ARG A 229 -5.62 1.73 -5.09
N ALA A 230 -6.49 0.83 -4.63
CA ALA A 230 -6.18 -0.30 -3.79
C ALA A 230 -6.97 -1.50 -4.27
N TRP A 231 -6.46 -2.70 -4.04
CA TRP A 231 -7.06 -3.96 -4.49
C TRP A 231 -8.49 -4.12 -4.00
N ARG A 232 -9.36 -4.63 -4.87
CA ARG A 232 -10.72 -5.06 -4.53
C ARG A 232 -10.77 -6.57 -4.32
N ARG A 233 -11.91 -7.07 -3.83
CA ARG A 233 -12.14 -8.50 -3.56
C ARG A 233 -11.63 -9.42 -4.69
N ASP A 234 -11.97 -9.12 -5.95
CA ASP A 234 -11.56 -9.93 -7.11
C ASP A 234 -10.05 -9.94 -7.35
N ASP A 235 -9.39 -8.78 -7.24
CA ASP A 235 -7.95 -8.68 -7.41
C ASP A 235 -7.23 -9.48 -6.31
N LEU A 236 -7.75 -9.40 -5.08
CA LEU A 236 -7.23 -10.15 -3.92
C LEU A 236 -7.50 -11.64 -4.05
N ALA A 237 -8.66 -12.07 -4.54
CA ALA A 237 -8.94 -13.48 -4.82
C ALA A 237 -7.99 -14.05 -5.90
N GLY A 238 -7.67 -13.25 -6.93
CA GLY A 238 -6.67 -13.62 -7.93
C GLY A 238 -5.25 -13.74 -7.35
N LEU A 239 -4.84 -12.80 -6.49
CA LEU A 239 -3.56 -12.87 -5.78
C LEU A 239 -3.52 -14.02 -4.76
N GLU A 240 -4.61 -14.29 -4.05
CA GLU A 240 -4.79 -15.43 -3.14
C GLU A 240 -4.70 -16.76 -3.92
N GLN A 241 -5.22 -16.83 -5.15
CA GLN A 241 -5.11 -18.00 -6.00
C GLN A 241 -3.69 -18.23 -6.54
N ILE A 242 -2.92 -17.17 -6.84
CA ILE A 242 -1.52 -17.29 -7.28
C ILE A 242 -0.60 -17.58 -6.08
N TYR A 243 -0.70 -16.79 -5.01
CA TYR A 243 0.30 -16.71 -3.94
C TYR A 243 -0.17 -17.30 -2.60
N GLY A 244 -1.42 -17.74 -2.45
CA GLY A 244 -1.96 -18.24 -1.18
C GLY A 244 -1.37 -19.57 -0.67
N GLN A 245 -0.53 -20.24 -1.47
CA GLN A 245 0.33 -21.36 -1.06
C GLN A 245 1.79 -20.94 -0.79
N GLY A 246 2.08 -19.63 -0.89
CA GLY A 246 3.40 -19.04 -0.68
C GLY A 246 3.93 -19.20 0.76
N PRO A 247 5.24 -18.99 0.96
CA PRO A 247 5.88 -19.33 2.22
C PRO A 247 5.46 -18.44 3.40
N SER A 248 5.27 -19.11 4.54
CA SER A 248 5.05 -18.60 5.90
C SER A 248 3.64 -18.12 6.28
N GLN A 249 3.21 -18.57 7.46
CA GLN A 249 2.19 -17.89 8.25
C GLN A 249 2.86 -16.64 8.83
N TYR A 250 2.46 -15.45 8.38
CA TYR A 250 2.93 -14.22 9.01
C TYR A 250 2.39 -14.11 10.43
N GLU A 251 3.19 -13.57 11.33
CA GLU A 251 2.79 -13.13 12.66
C GLU A 251 3.17 -11.67 12.83
N ILE A 252 2.43 -10.93 13.67
CA ILE A 252 2.87 -9.59 14.06
C ILE A 252 4.00 -9.76 15.07
N ALA A 253 5.11 -9.07 14.86
CA ALA A 253 6.13 -8.88 15.87
C ALA A 253 6.11 -7.43 16.40
N TRP A 254 6.55 -7.24 17.64
CA TRP A 254 6.66 -5.92 18.28
C TRP A 254 8.02 -5.74 18.95
N TRP A 255 8.42 -4.50 19.16
CA TRP A 255 9.61 -4.13 19.92
C TRP A 255 9.40 -2.79 20.60
N VAL A 256 10.21 -2.48 21.62
CA VAL A 256 10.28 -1.14 22.19
C VAL A 256 11.26 -0.32 21.33
N ASP A 257 10.73 0.61 20.55
CA ASP A 257 11.51 1.51 19.71
C ASP A 257 12.16 2.62 20.56
N ASN A 258 13.36 2.34 21.07
CA ASN A 258 14.16 3.29 21.85
C ASN A 258 15.13 4.12 21.00
N ASP A 259 15.41 3.68 19.76
CA ASP A 259 16.54 4.14 18.94
C ASP A 259 16.11 4.71 17.57
N TYR A 260 14.81 4.97 17.37
CA TYR A 260 14.23 5.57 16.15
C TYR A 260 15.09 6.72 15.56
N PRO A 261 15.42 6.69 14.25
CA PRO A 261 14.91 5.79 13.22
C PRO A 261 15.74 4.50 13.01
N GLU A 262 16.68 4.18 13.88
CA GLU A 262 17.44 2.92 13.80
C GLU A 262 16.60 1.77 14.39
N TYR A 263 15.83 1.11 13.53
CA TYR A 263 15.07 -0.08 13.91
C TYR A 263 15.98 -1.16 14.52
N PRO A 264 15.54 -1.85 15.59
CA PRO A 264 16.28 -2.99 16.12
C PRO A 264 16.37 -4.12 15.09
N ASP A 265 17.38 -4.97 15.25
CA ASP A 265 17.53 -6.22 14.48
C ASP A 265 16.25 -7.07 14.61
N ASP A 266 15.74 -7.65 13.52
CA ASP A 266 14.53 -8.49 13.51
C ASP A 266 14.62 -9.64 14.54
N ALA A 267 15.84 -10.11 14.84
CA ALA A 267 16.10 -11.10 15.88
C ALA A 267 15.78 -10.65 17.33
N LEU A 268 15.52 -9.35 17.54
CA LEU A 268 15.08 -8.75 18.81
C LEU A 268 13.56 -8.50 18.85
N ALA A 269 12.87 -8.63 17.72
CA ALA A 269 11.43 -8.47 17.66
C ALA A 269 10.73 -9.66 18.37
N GLN A 270 9.72 -9.35 19.17
CA GLN A 270 8.95 -10.35 19.91
C GLN A 270 7.66 -10.67 19.14
N SER A 271 7.47 -11.94 18.78
CA SER A 271 6.19 -12.43 18.24
C SER A 271 5.02 -12.13 19.18
N LEU A 272 3.91 -11.62 18.63
CA LEU A 272 2.63 -11.53 19.31
C LEU A 272 1.90 -12.89 19.26
N ASN A 273 2.47 -13.88 19.97
CA ASN A 273 1.88 -15.17 20.36
C ASN A 273 0.97 -15.83 19.31
N GLY A 274 1.57 -16.40 18.26
CA GLY A 274 0.92 -17.43 17.41
C GLY A 274 -0.34 -16.97 16.66
N MET A 275 -0.55 -15.66 16.53
CA MET A 275 -1.64 -15.11 15.74
C MET A 275 -1.19 -15.00 14.28
N ALA A 276 -1.51 -16.03 13.48
CA ALA A 276 -1.35 -15.95 12.04
C ALA A 276 -2.16 -14.76 11.48
N VAL A 277 -1.57 -14.00 10.57
CA VAL A 277 -2.19 -12.85 9.89
C VAL A 277 -2.02 -12.96 8.38
N ALA A 278 -2.97 -12.39 7.63
CA ALA A 278 -2.84 -12.16 6.19
C ALA A 278 -2.31 -10.76 5.86
N ARG A 279 -2.37 -9.80 6.79
CA ARG A 279 -2.23 -8.37 6.50
C ARG A 279 -1.41 -7.66 7.57
N SER A 280 -0.97 -6.45 7.24
CA SER A 280 -0.36 -5.53 8.21
C SER A 280 -1.30 -5.24 9.38
N ALA A 281 -0.75 -4.74 10.49
CA ALA A 281 -1.53 -4.33 11.64
C ALA A 281 -1.60 -2.80 11.73
N MET A 282 -2.81 -2.27 11.91
CA MET A 282 -3.02 -0.88 12.30
C MET A 282 -2.89 -0.76 13.82
N VAL A 283 -2.12 0.22 14.29
CA VAL A 283 -1.93 0.51 15.73
C VAL A 283 -2.65 1.80 16.08
N SER A 284 -3.43 1.78 17.17
CA SER A 284 -4.18 2.95 17.65
C SER A 284 -3.23 4.09 18.03
N THR A 285 -3.50 5.30 17.53
CA THR A 285 -2.82 6.51 17.99
C THR A 285 -3.19 6.81 19.44
N GLN A 286 -2.19 7.08 20.30
CA GLN A 286 -2.40 7.47 21.70
C GLN A 286 -1.39 8.50 22.17
N TYR A 287 -1.83 9.31 23.13
CA TYR A 287 -1.04 10.35 23.76
C TYR A 287 -0.76 9.98 25.22
N GLY A 288 0.49 9.67 25.55
CA GLY A 288 0.99 9.88 26.90
C GLY A 288 1.01 8.73 27.92
N GLN A 289 0.72 7.45 27.58
CA GLN A 289 1.38 6.23 28.14
C GLN A 289 0.66 4.89 27.82
N ALA A 290 1.43 3.80 27.95
CA ALA A 290 1.02 2.43 28.21
C ALA A 290 0.43 1.57 27.07
N THR A 291 -0.86 1.69 26.75
CA THR A 291 -1.62 0.54 26.21
C THR A 291 -2.02 0.70 24.75
N GLN A 292 -1.30 0.09 23.81
CA GLN A 292 -1.62 0.13 22.39
C GLN A 292 -2.73 -0.88 22.02
N VAL A 293 -3.65 -0.49 21.13
CA VAL A 293 -4.63 -1.39 20.51
C VAL A 293 -4.18 -1.65 19.07
N LEU A 294 -4.29 -2.89 18.61
CA LEU A 294 -3.97 -3.29 17.25
C LEU A 294 -5.19 -3.91 16.60
N ALA A 295 -5.40 -3.66 15.31
CA ALA A 295 -6.34 -4.41 14.48
C ALA A 295 -5.67 -4.89 13.19
N THR A 296 -6.07 -6.06 12.71
CA THR A 296 -5.54 -6.71 11.50
C THR A 296 -6.54 -7.75 10.99
N THR A 297 -6.16 -8.58 10.02
CA THR A 297 -6.98 -9.72 9.57
C THR A 297 -6.24 -11.06 9.65
N ALA A 298 -6.95 -12.09 10.08
CA ALA A 298 -6.55 -13.48 10.00
C ALA A 298 -6.39 -13.96 8.54
N PRO A 299 -5.81 -15.17 8.30
CA PRO A 299 -5.77 -15.81 6.98
C PRO A 299 -7.12 -16.05 6.31
N ASP A 300 -8.23 -16.12 7.08
CA ASP A 300 -9.59 -16.20 6.53
C ASP A 300 -10.22 -14.83 6.21
N GLY A 301 -9.46 -13.73 6.36
CA GLY A 301 -9.94 -12.35 6.17
C GLY A 301 -10.67 -11.76 7.38
N ARG A 302 -10.81 -12.50 8.49
CA ARG A 302 -11.53 -12.03 9.68
C ARG A 302 -10.79 -10.95 10.45
N VAL A 303 -11.48 -9.89 10.84
CA VAL A 303 -10.93 -8.84 11.69
C VAL A 303 -10.55 -9.40 13.05
N LEU A 304 -9.27 -9.25 13.38
CA LEU A 304 -8.68 -9.58 14.67
C LEU A 304 -8.30 -8.29 15.41
N HIS A 305 -8.29 -8.35 16.73
CA HIS A 305 -7.78 -7.27 17.59
C HIS A 305 -6.80 -7.80 18.65
N ARG A 306 -5.91 -6.90 19.10
CA ARG A 306 -5.04 -7.09 20.26
C ARG A 306 -4.92 -5.81 21.07
N ILE A 307 -4.50 -5.98 22.31
CA ILE A 307 -4.13 -4.94 23.26
C ILE A 307 -2.75 -5.31 23.78
N ILE A 308 -1.76 -4.43 23.64
CA ILE A 308 -0.44 -4.54 24.25
C ILE A 308 -0.37 -3.51 25.36
N ASP A 309 -0.15 -3.92 26.61
CA ASP A 309 0.01 -2.99 27.73
C ASP A 309 1.44 -2.44 27.89
N SER A 310 1.63 -1.52 28.85
CA SER A 310 2.93 -0.89 29.15
C SER A 310 4.10 -1.85 29.44
N VAL A 311 3.82 -3.11 29.80
CA VAL A 311 4.84 -4.11 30.12
C VAL A 311 4.93 -5.22 29.07
N GLY A 312 4.19 -5.09 27.95
CA GLY A 312 4.20 -6.03 26.84
C GLY A 312 3.22 -7.19 26.98
N ASN A 313 2.29 -7.19 27.94
CA ASN A 313 1.27 -8.22 28.00
C ASN A 313 0.29 -8.06 26.83
N VAL A 314 -0.01 -9.17 26.16
CA VAL A 314 -0.86 -9.22 24.97
C VAL A 314 -2.21 -9.83 25.35
N THR A 315 -3.31 -9.13 25.09
CA THR A 315 -4.69 -9.62 25.34
C THR A 315 -5.64 -9.27 24.18
N PRO A 316 -6.77 -9.97 24.01
CA PRO A 316 -7.15 -11.24 24.65
C PRO A 316 -6.33 -12.41 24.07
N ASP A 317 -6.67 -13.66 24.40
CA ASP A 317 -5.99 -14.85 23.86
C ASP A 317 -6.25 -15.05 22.35
N PRO A 318 -5.44 -15.84 21.63
CA PRO A 318 -5.60 -16.05 20.19
C PRO A 318 -6.97 -16.57 19.74
N SER A 319 -7.61 -17.43 20.52
CA SER A 319 -8.98 -17.90 20.25
C SER A 319 -10.06 -16.84 20.41
N GLU A 320 -9.76 -15.74 21.09
CA GLU A 320 -10.68 -14.63 21.44
C GLU A 320 -10.36 -13.35 20.65
N ALA A 321 -9.43 -13.45 19.68
CA ALA A 321 -8.95 -12.33 18.88
C ALA A 321 -10.01 -11.76 17.92
N ALA A 322 -10.93 -12.60 17.46
CA ALA A 322 -11.93 -12.24 16.46
C ALA A 322 -12.89 -11.17 17.00
N VAL A 323 -13.03 -10.07 16.26
CA VAL A 323 -13.96 -8.99 16.61
C VAL A 323 -15.40 -9.39 16.30
N ASP A 324 -15.64 -9.95 15.11
CA ASP A 324 -16.95 -10.51 14.72
C ASP A 324 -16.72 -11.92 14.11
N PRO A 325 -17.21 -13.00 14.76
CA PRO A 325 -17.06 -14.36 14.28
C PRO A 325 -18.06 -14.73 13.16
N SER A 326 -18.98 -13.84 12.80
CA SER A 326 -19.91 -14.04 11.68
C SER A 326 -19.24 -13.74 10.32
N PRO A 327 -19.93 -13.99 9.18
CA PRO A 327 -19.44 -13.56 7.87
C PRO A 327 -19.23 -12.03 7.75
N ARG A 328 -19.91 -11.22 8.57
CA ARG A 328 -19.79 -9.75 8.54
C ARG A 328 -18.55 -9.22 9.26
N GLY A 329 -17.81 -10.09 9.95
CA GLY A 329 -16.47 -9.81 10.48
C GLY A 329 -15.34 -10.04 9.49
N LEU A 330 -15.65 -10.38 8.24
CA LEU A 330 -14.66 -10.45 7.17
C LEU A 330 -14.41 -9.06 6.58
N THR A 331 -13.16 -8.76 6.24
CA THR A 331 -12.77 -7.60 5.45
C THR A 331 -11.58 -7.93 4.57
N TYR A 332 -11.47 -7.24 3.43
CA TYR A 332 -10.33 -7.32 2.52
C TYR A 332 -9.49 -6.03 2.52
N ALA A 333 -9.91 -5.05 3.33
CA ALA A 333 -9.20 -3.84 3.67
C ALA A 333 -8.35 -4.00 4.94
N MET A 334 -7.54 -3.00 5.26
CA MET A 334 -6.97 -2.87 6.60
C MET A 334 -8.03 -2.29 7.56
N PRO A 335 -8.35 -2.98 8.68
CA PRO A 335 -9.22 -2.44 9.72
C PRO A 335 -8.49 -1.34 10.52
N ALA A 336 -9.26 -0.44 11.13
CA ALA A 336 -8.74 0.60 12.00
C ALA A 336 -9.16 0.38 13.46
N ALA A 337 -8.32 0.79 14.41
CA ALA A 337 -8.58 0.67 15.84
C ALA A 337 -8.30 1.99 16.58
N ALA A 338 -9.13 2.28 17.57
CA ALA A 338 -8.96 3.37 18.51
C ALA A 338 -9.26 2.91 19.94
N LYS A 339 -8.66 3.59 20.92
CA LYS A 339 -9.04 3.50 22.33
C LYS A 339 -9.60 4.85 22.77
N GLY A 340 -10.77 4.80 23.40
CA GLY A 340 -11.42 5.96 24.00
C GLY A 340 -11.77 5.68 25.45
N TRP A 341 -12.38 6.66 26.11
CA TRP A 341 -12.81 6.53 27.49
C TRP A 341 -13.94 7.50 27.81
N LYS A 342 -14.77 7.15 28.78
CA LYS A 342 -15.72 8.05 29.43
C LYS A 342 -15.53 7.93 30.93
N GLU A 343 -15.19 9.04 31.56
CA GLU A 343 -14.74 9.08 32.95
C GLU A 343 -13.58 8.08 33.19
N ALA A 344 -13.84 6.97 33.89
CA ALA A 344 -12.88 5.89 34.15
C ALA A 344 -13.11 4.62 33.32
N ASP A 345 -14.12 4.60 32.44
CA ASP A 345 -14.53 3.43 31.67
C ASP A 345 -13.89 3.46 30.27
N GLU A 346 -12.89 2.60 30.07
CA GLU A 346 -12.14 2.52 28.81
C GLU A 346 -12.90 1.70 27.76
N ARG A 347 -12.93 2.24 26.53
CA ARG A 347 -13.61 1.65 25.36
C ARG A 347 -12.59 1.32 24.26
N LEU A 348 -12.72 0.12 23.70
CA LEU A 348 -12.05 -0.30 22.49
C LEU A 348 -13.01 -0.13 21.32
N PHE A 349 -12.56 0.50 20.25
CA PHE A 349 -13.33 0.74 19.05
C PHE A 349 -12.55 0.18 17.85
N VAL A 350 -13.20 -0.65 17.04
CA VAL A 350 -12.64 -1.23 15.82
C VAL A 350 -13.59 -0.95 14.66
N ALA A 351 -13.07 -0.43 13.55
CA ALA A 351 -13.83 -0.12 12.34
C ALA A 351 -13.27 -0.89 11.14
N TRP A 352 -14.14 -1.43 10.31
CA TRP A 352 -13.77 -2.11 9.07
C TRP A 352 -14.83 -1.92 7.98
N PHE A 353 -14.46 -2.17 6.74
CA PHE A 353 -15.42 -2.31 5.65
C PHE A 353 -15.85 -3.77 5.54
N ALA A 354 -17.15 -4.01 5.72
CA ALA A 354 -17.81 -5.29 5.57
C ALA A 354 -18.59 -5.36 4.25
N ASP A 355 -19.05 -6.57 3.92
CA ASP A 355 -19.98 -6.85 2.83
C ASP A 355 -19.47 -6.41 1.42
N GLU A 356 -18.15 -6.42 1.20
CA GLU A 356 -17.53 -6.21 -0.12
C GLU A 356 -17.87 -7.35 -1.10
N ALA A 357 -18.21 -7.01 -2.35
CA ALA A 357 -18.60 -7.96 -3.39
C ALA A 357 -17.86 -7.70 -4.72
N PRO A 358 -17.58 -8.74 -5.54
CA PRO A 358 -16.94 -8.64 -6.86
C PRO A 358 -17.50 -7.54 -7.77
N GLU A 359 -18.82 -7.55 -7.96
CA GLU A 359 -19.55 -6.67 -8.89
C GLU A 359 -19.94 -5.30 -8.28
N SER A 360 -19.40 -4.93 -7.11
CA SER A 360 -19.80 -3.73 -6.38
C SER A 360 -18.65 -3.00 -5.69
N LEU A 361 -18.58 -1.69 -5.96
CA LEU A 361 -17.66 -0.77 -5.28
C LEU A 361 -18.17 -0.41 -3.87
N VAL A 362 -19.48 -0.55 -3.62
CA VAL A 362 -20.14 -0.26 -2.34
C VAL A 362 -19.64 -1.16 -1.22
N LEU A 363 -19.36 -0.52 -0.08
CA LEU A 363 -18.87 -1.11 1.16
C LEU A 363 -19.77 -0.68 2.33
N THR A 364 -19.95 -1.57 3.31
CA THR A 364 -20.61 -1.22 4.58
C THR A 364 -19.56 -0.85 5.61
N LEU A 365 -19.53 0.41 6.08
CA LEU A 365 -18.69 0.77 7.24
C LEU A 365 -19.33 0.17 8.50
N ARG A 366 -18.67 -0.83 9.07
CA ARG A 366 -19.08 -1.54 10.27
C ARG A 366 -18.12 -1.21 11.41
N VAL A 367 -18.68 -0.96 12.59
CA VAL A 367 -17.91 -0.70 13.80
C VAL A 367 -18.29 -1.68 14.90
N ALA A 368 -17.30 -2.04 15.72
CA ALA A 368 -17.49 -2.79 16.95
C ALA A 368 -16.92 -1.99 18.13
N ILE A 369 -17.63 -2.03 19.25
CA ILE A 369 -17.21 -1.39 20.49
C ILE A 369 -17.40 -2.30 21.70
N ARG A 370 -16.43 -2.29 22.62
CA ARG A 370 -16.52 -2.99 23.91
C ARG A 370 -15.75 -2.24 25.00
N SER A 371 -16.04 -2.51 26.26
CA SER A 371 -15.16 -2.10 27.37
C SER A 371 -13.88 -2.93 27.34
N THR A 372 -12.73 -2.39 27.75
CA THR A 372 -11.45 -3.14 27.73
C THR A 372 -11.52 -4.44 28.54
N GLY A 373 -12.25 -4.43 29.66
CA GLY A 373 -12.41 -5.56 30.60
C GLY A 373 -13.49 -6.61 30.28
N VAL A 374 -14.23 -6.51 29.17
CA VAL A 374 -15.22 -7.53 28.74
C VAL A 374 -15.00 -7.90 27.27
N LEU A 375 -15.25 -9.15 26.88
CA LEU A 375 -15.02 -9.61 25.50
C LEU A 375 -16.22 -9.43 24.56
N ASP A 376 -17.41 -9.18 25.12
CA ASP A 376 -18.63 -8.99 24.33
C ASP A 376 -18.59 -7.67 23.54
N TRP A 377 -18.80 -7.77 22.22
CA TRP A 377 -18.83 -6.63 21.30
C TRP A 377 -20.27 -6.19 21.00
N SER A 378 -20.50 -4.88 21.06
CA SER A 378 -21.64 -4.22 20.41
C SER A 378 -21.25 -3.83 18.99
N PHE A 379 -22.17 -4.02 18.02
CA PHE A 379 -21.90 -3.75 16.61
C PHE A 379 -22.90 -2.75 16.02
N THR A 380 -22.38 -1.82 15.21
CA THR A 380 -23.19 -0.85 14.49
C THR A 380 -22.73 -0.75 13.04
N ASP A 381 -23.67 -0.69 12.11
CA ASP A 381 -23.37 -0.35 10.71
C ASP A 381 -23.69 1.14 10.49
N HIS A 382 -22.82 1.84 9.78
CA HIS A 382 -23.09 3.22 9.38
C HIS A 382 -24.15 3.24 8.25
N PRO A 383 -25.15 4.15 8.28
CA PRO A 383 -26.28 4.13 7.33
C PRO A 383 -25.91 4.61 5.91
N ASP A 384 -24.86 5.42 5.75
CA ASP A 384 -24.40 5.91 4.45
C ASP A 384 -23.51 4.92 3.68
N ILE A 385 -23.43 5.13 2.37
CA ILE A 385 -22.66 4.34 1.41
C ILE A 385 -21.21 4.83 1.36
N PHE A 386 -20.28 3.88 1.39
CA PHE A 386 -18.86 4.11 1.18
C PHE A 386 -18.37 3.27 0.00
N GLU A 387 -17.31 3.72 -0.66
CA GLU A 387 -16.73 2.99 -1.80
C GLU A 387 -15.21 2.79 -1.66
N VAL A 388 -14.51 3.62 -0.88
CA VAL A 388 -13.06 3.56 -0.69
C VAL A 388 -12.69 2.66 0.49
N ASN A 389 -11.98 1.56 0.22
CA ASN A 389 -11.58 0.56 1.22
C ASN A 389 -10.36 0.97 2.07
N ARG A 390 -10.34 2.21 2.60
CA ARG A 390 -9.28 2.70 3.52
C ARG A 390 -9.88 3.36 4.75
N LEU A 391 -9.34 3.02 5.92
CA LEU A 391 -9.75 3.54 7.21
C LEU A 391 -8.55 3.93 8.07
N ALA A 392 -8.71 4.99 8.86
CA ALA A 392 -7.99 5.19 10.12
C ALA A 392 -9.00 5.56 11.21
N ALA A 393 -8.62 5.38 12.47
CA ALA A 393 -9.48 5.66 13.62
C ALA A 393 -8.72 6.42 14.71
N GLY A 394 -9.43 7.30 15.40
CA GLY A 394 -8.95 8.06 16.54
C GLY A 394 -10.08 8.36 17.53
N PHE A 395 -9.73 9.02 18.62
CA PHE A 395 -10.67 9.41 19.67
C PHE A 395 -10.45 10.88 20.04
N LEU A 396 -11.54 11.61 20.24
CA LEU A 396 -11.56 13.02 20.64
C LEU A 396 -12.12 13.12 22.08
N PRO A 397 -11.25 13.28 23.10
CA PRO A 397 -11.67 13.24 24.50
C PRO A 397 -12.65 14.35 24.90
N GLU A 398 -12.53 15.54 24.31
CA GLU A 398 -13.35 16.71 24.64
C GLU A 398 -14.84 16.53 24.33
N SER A 399 -15.18 15.60 23.43
CA SER A 399 -16.56 15.28 23.04
C SER A 399 -16.92 13.80 23.18
N GLU A 400 -16.05 13.00 23.84
CA GLU A 400 -16.20 11.54 24.00
C GLU A 400 -16.53 10.82 22.67
N THR A 401 -15.90 11.27 21.57
CA THR A 401 -16.28 10.89 20.19
C THR A 401 -15.18 10.06 19.53
N PHE A 402 -15.54 8.93 18.92
CA PHE A 402 -14.67 8.22 18.00
C PHE A 402 -14.75 8.85 16.61
N ILE A 403 -13.59 9.04 15.98
CA ILE A 403 -13.46 9.60 14.64
C ILE A 403 -12.90 8.50 13.74
N VAL A 404 -13.64 8.13 12.71
CA VAL A 404 -13.15 7.31 11.60
C VAL A 404 -12.86 8.23 10.43
N THR A 405 -11.73 8.03 9.75
CA THR A 405 -11.38 8.77 8.53
C THR A 405 -11.31 7.82 7.35
N THR A 406 -11.92 8.22 6.24
CA THR A 406 -11.87 7.54 4.95
C THR A 406 -11.72 8.59 3.83
N LEU A 407 -11.87 8.23 2.56
CA LEU A 407 -11.79 9.15 1.43
C LEU A 407 -13.11 9.19 0.65
N THR A 408 -13.42 10.35 0.06
CA THR A 408 -14.51 10.44 -0.93
C THR A 408 -14.14 9.67 -2.20
N SER A 409 -15.12 9.02 -2.85
CA SER A 409 -14.84 8.09 -3.94
C SER A 409 -14.38 8.76 -5.22
N GLY A 410 -15.11 9.78 -5.68
CA GLY A 410 -14.80 10.59 -6.87
C GLY A 410 -13.63 11.58 -6.73
N GLY A 411 -12.82 11.46 -5.68
CA GLY A 411 -11.71 12.37 -5.37
C GLY A 411 -10.70 11.71 -4.43
N SER A 412 -9.90 12.53 -3.73
CA SER A 412 -8.97 12.03 -2.71
C SER A 412 -9.12 12.76 -1.37
N ARG A 413 -10.25 13.45 -1.18
CA ARG A 413 -10.51 14.27 0.01
C ARG A 413 -10.84 13.42 1.21
N VAL A 414 -10.34 13.82 2.38
CA VAL A 414 -10.60 13.12 3.63
C VAL A 414 -12.06 13.34 4.04
N GLN A 415 -12.75 12.24 4.32
CA GLN A 415 -14.10 12.22 4.86
C GLN A 415 -14.02 11.75 6.33
N LEU A 416 -14.60 12.50 7.25
CA LEU A 416 -14.74 12.13 8.65
C LEU A 416 -16.10 11.48 8.88
N VAL A 417 -16.10 10.38 9.62
CA VAL A 417 -17.31 9.71 10.12
C VAL A 417 -17.22 9.69 11.65
N LEU A 418 -18.24 10.20 12.31
CA LEU A 418 -18.24 10.41 13.77
C LEU A 418 -19.11 9.35 14.45
N PHE A 419 -18.64 8.81 15.57
CA PHE A 419 -19.38 7.87 16.39
C PHE A 419 -19.34 8.30 17.86
N ASP A 420 -20.43 8.10 18.58
CA ASP A 420 -20.47 8.34 20.03
C ASP A 420 -19.67 7.28 20.81
N ILE A 421 -19.57 7.48 22.12
CA ILE A 421 -18.86 6.57 23.04
C ILE A 421 -19.45 5.16 23.12
N ASP A 422 -20.66 4.94 22.58
CA ASP A 422 -21.35 3.65 22.51
C ASP A 422 -21.37 3.11 21.06
N GLY A 423 -20.61 3.72 20.14
CA GLY A 423 -20.43 3.26 18.76
C GLY A 423 -21.59 3.58 17.82
N ASN A 424 -22.49 4.50 18.17
CA ASN A 424 -23.58 4.93 17.28
C ASN A 424 -23.14 6.08 16.37
N PRO A 425 -23.53 6.11 15.08
CA PRO A 425 -23.14 7.16 14.15
C PRO A 425 -23.75 8.52 14.52
N ILE A 426 -22.93 9.57 14.51
CA ILE A 426 -23.33 10.95 14.79
C ILE A 426 -23.49 11.72 13.47
N GLY A 427 -24.71 11.73 12.95
CA GLY A 427 -25.06 12.48 11.74
C GLY A 427 -24.53 11.85 10.46
N ALA A 428 -24.33 12.69 9.43
CA ALA A 428 -23.78 12.28 8.14
C ALA A 428 -22.26 12.55 8.05
N PRO A 429 -21.52 11.81 7.22
CA PRO A 429 -20.09 12.00 7.02
C PRO A 429 -19.73 13.43 6.57
N LEU A 430 -18.63 13.96 7.11
CA LEU A 430 -18.17 15.33 6.88
C LEU A 430 -16.97 15.33 5.91
N GLU A 431 -17.12 15.93 4.73
CA GLU A 431 -16.00 16.13 3.79
C GLU A 431 -15.09 17.29 4.27
N LEU A 432 -13.80 17.01 4.44
CA LEU A 432 -12.78 18.03 4.65
C LEU A 432 -12.31 18.58 3.30
N ALA A 433 -13.06 19.56 2.78
CA ALA A 433 -12.87 20.14 1.45
C ALA A 433 -11.46 20.67 1.13
N SER A 434 -10.60 20.89 2.15
CA SER A 434 -9.23 21.39 2.02
C SER A 434 -8.13 20.40 2.42
N LEU A 435 -8.44 19.11 2.57
CA LEU A 435 -7.45 18.07 2.92
C LEU A 435 -7.54 16.89 1.96
N GLN A 436 -6.52 16.73 1.10
CA GLN A 436 -6.37 15.56 0.24
C GLN A 436 -5.42 14.53 0.85
N ALA A 437 -5.64 13.26 0.55
CA ALA A 437 -4.80 12.16 1.03
C ALA A 437 -3.32 12.31 0.60
N PHE A 438 -3.07 12.86 -0.59
CA PHE A 438 -1.71 13.05 -1.12
C PHE A 438 -0.98 14.30 -0.59
N ASP A 439 -1.69 15.20 0.11
CA ASP A 439 -1.06 16.30 0.87
C ASP A 439 -0.47 15.79 2.20
N ILE A 440 -0.89 14.60 2.65
CA ILE A 440 -0.32 13.89 3.79
C ILE A 440 0.90 13.09 3.30
N GLY A 441 2.00 13.80 3.05
CA GLY A 441 3.30 13.15 2.94
C GLY A 441 3.68 12.42 4.24
N PRO A 442 4.66 11.50 4.22
CA PRO A 442 5.21 10.95 5.46
C PRO A 442 5.66 12.13 6.34
N PRO A 443 5.31 12.14 7.64
CA PRO A 443 5.65 13.26 8.51
C PRO A 443 7.16 13.43 8.51
N SER A 444 7.65 14.56 7.99
CA SER A 444 9.07 14.82 8.03
C SER A 444 9.47 15.02 9.49
N CYS A 445 10.15 14.04 10.07
CA CYS A 445 10.75 14.12 11.40
C CYS A 445 11.93 15.12 11.40
N GLN A 446 11.64 16.39 11.16
CA GLN A 446 12.54 17.47 11.51
C GLN A 446 12.49 17.62 13.03
N ALA A 447 13.67 17.73 13.65
CA ALA A 447 13.84 17.89 15.09
C ALA A 447 12.93 19.03 15.64
N PRO A 448 12.47 18.94 16.90
CA PRO A 448 11.21 19.54 17.35
C PRO A 448 11.17 21.08 17.22
N ALA A 449 10.72 21.55 16.06
CA ALA A 449 10.07 22.84 15.92
C ALA A 449 8.60 22.66 16.33
N ALA A 450 8.11 23.58 17.16
CA ALA A 450 6.76 23.50 17.72
C ALA A 450 5.71 23.32 16.61
N TRP A 451 4.76 22.40 16.83
CA TRP A 451 3.65 22.15 15.91
C TRP A 451 2.90 23.46 15.61
N SER A 452 3.06 23.95 14.38
CA SER A 452 2.28 25.06 13.85
C SER A 452 1.60 24.57 12.56
N PRO A 453 0.26 24.56 12.49
CA PRO A 453 -0.47 24.07 11.32
C PRO A 453 -0.35 25.10 10.19
N SER A 454 0.76 25.02 9.46
CA SER A 454 1.03 25.85 8.30
C SER A 454 1.55 24.97 7.16
N LEU A 455 0.73 24.90 6.10
CA LEU A 455 0.97 24.25 4.81
C LEU A 455 2.46 24.05 4.49
N ALA A 456 2.87 22.78 4.38
CA ALA A 456 4.24 22.39 4.07
C ALA A 456 4.63 22.79 2.64
N ARG A 457 5.11 24.04 2.47
CA ARG A 457 5.74 24.48 1.22
C ARG A 457 7.08 23.77 1.05
N PHE A 458 7.15 22.88 0.07
CA PHE A 458 8.43 22.39 -0.43
C PHE A 458 9.22 23.55 -1.07
N SER A 459 10.35 23.92 -0.45
CA SER A 459 11.34 24.80 -1.04
C SER A 459 12.42 23.96 -1.71
N ALA A 460 12.33 23.81 -3.03
CA ALA A 460 13.36 23.13 -3.82
C ALA A 460 14.60 24.03 -3.97
N ASP A 461 15.56 23.92 -3.06
CA ASP A 461 16.91 24.47 -3.29
C ASP A 461 17.98 23.78 -2.42
N ARG A 462 18.75 22.84 -3.01
CA ARG A 462 20.19 23.03 -3.29
C ARG A 462 20.90 21.77 -3.78
N THR A 463 21.60 21.96 -4.90
CA THR A 463 22.65 21.08 -5.39
C THR A 463 23.89 21.11 -4.48
N SER A 464 24.48 19.94 -4.20
CA SER A 464 25.93 19.81 -4.00
C SER A 464 26.39 18.36 -4.19
N ALA A 465 27.59 18.19 -4.74
CA ALA A 465 28.05 16.92 -5.30
C ALA A 465 28.85 16.05 -4.31
N CYS A 466 28.91 14.74 -4.58
CA CYS A 466 29.96 13.85 -4.09
C CYS A 466 30.34 12.84 -5.18
N SER A 467 31.60 12.81 -5.58
CA SER A 467 32.11 11.94 -6.65
C SER A 467 32.39 10.51 -6.19
N SER A 468 32.52 9.62 -7.17
CA SER A 468 32.78 8.19 -6.98
C SER A 468 34.26 7.86 -6.71
N SER A 469 34.49 6.77 -5.98
CA SER A 469 35.77 6.04 -5.98
C SER A 469 35.52 4.53 -5.78
N LYS A 470 36.51 3.70 -6.12
CA LYS A 470 36.35 2.31 -6.60
C LYS A 470 36.78 1.21 -5.60
N LEU A 471 36.36 -0.04 -5.91
CA LEU A 471 36.84 -1.35 -5.40
C LEU A 471 36.42 -1.70 -3.94
N THR A 472 36.18 -2.97 -3.52
CA THR A 472 36.41 -4.31 -4.13
C THR A 472 35.41 -5.37 -3.61
N ARG A 473 35.24 -6.50 -4.33
CA ARG A 473 34.42 -7.68 -3.92
C ARG A 473 34.85 -8.30 -2.56
N ARG A 474 33.88 -8.61 -1.68
CA ARG A 474 33.69 -9.94 -1.03
C ARG A 474 32.43 -10.02 -0.15
N HIS A 475 31.64 -11.10 -0.36
CA HIS A 475 30.47 -11.58 0.40
C HIS A 475 29.24 -10.67 0.60
N HIS A 476 28.08 -11.21 0.24
CA HIS A 476 26.77 -10.58 0.46
C HIS A 476 26.41 -10.48 1.94
N ARG A 477 26.16 -9.24 2.38
CA ARG A 477 25.17 -8.87 3.40
C ARG A 477 24.54 -7.56 2.94
N PRO A 478 23.21 -7.36 3.05
CA PRO A 478 22.63 -6.05 2.87
C PRO A 478 23.01 -5.16 4.06
N GLN A 479 24.12 -4.42 3.95
CA GLN A 479 24.40 -3.32 4.87
C GLN A 479 23.66 -2.08 4.37
N LEU A 480 22.68 -1.61 5.14
CA LEU A 480 22.07 -0.30 4.94
C LEU A 480 23.15 0.80 5.08
N TRP A 481 23.22 1.69 4.09
CA TRP A 481 24.23 2.75 4.04
C TRP A 481 23.81 3.97 4.88
N ALA A 482 24.08 3.94 6.18
CA ALA A 482 24.08 5.15 7.01
C ALA A 482 25.46 5.84 6.95
N ARG A 483 25.55 7.01 6.28
CA ARG A 483 26.77 7.83 6.29
C ARG A 483 26.88 8.64 7.58
N ARG A 484 28.05 8.58 8.22
CA ARG A 484 28.35 9.27 9.48
C ARG A 484 28.27 10.80 9.36
N CYS A 485 27.43 11.41 10.18
CA CYS A 485 27.68 12.76 10.71
C CYS A 485 27.99 12.65 12.21
N SER A 486 29.26 12.80 12.58
CA SER A 486 29.71 12.75 13.97
C SER A 486 29.65 14.14 14.59
N LEU A 487 28.90 14.29 15.69
CA LEU A 487 29.12 15.38 16.66
C LEU A 487 28.99 14.85 18.09
N ARG A 488 30.15 14.62 18.71
CA ARG A 488 30.28 14.48 20.17
C ARG A 488 30.03 15.84 20.84
N SER A 489 29.69 15.79 22.13
CA SER A 489 29.41 16.93 23.04
C SER A 489 27.99 17.46 22.88
N ILE A 490 27.21 17.74 23.94
CA ILE A 490 27.60 18.16 25.31
C ILE A 490 26.75 17.45 26.39
N LEU A 491 27.36 17.15 27.54
CA LEU A 491 26.71 16.73 28.79
C LEU A 491 26.14 17.95 29.55
N ALA A 492 25.05 17.73 30.31
CA ALA A 492 24.28 18.69 31.12
C ALA A 492 23.32 19.60 30.30
N ALA A 493 22.16 20.01 30.84
CA ALA A 493 21.75 20.00 32.25
C ALA A 493 20.28 19.59 32.49
N VAL A 494 20.05 18.92 33.62
CA VAL A 494 18.76 18.87 34.32
C VAL A 494 18.66 20.15 35.17
N PRO A 495 17.49 20.82 35.21
CA PRO A 495 16.83 20.93 36.52
C PRO A 495 15.34 20.58 36.45
N ALA A 496 14.89 19.78 37.41
CA ALA A 496 13.48 19.65 37.73
C ALA A 496 12.97 20.89 38.47
N CYS A 497 11.70 21.24 38.29
CA CYS A 497 10.94 22.06 39.22
C CYS A 497 9.53 21.48 39.40
N SER A 498 9.24 21.02 40.61
CA SER A 498 7.92 20.59 41.08
C SER A 498 7.04 21.79 41.48
N PRO A 499 5.72 21.63 41.69
CA PRO A 499 4.78 22.74 41.73
C PRO A 499 4.57 23.33 43.13
N THR A 500 4.19 24.61 43.20
CA THR A 500 3.55 25.24 44.36
C THR A 500 2.47 26.23 43.94
N SER A 501 1.52 26.49 44.84
CA SER A 501 0.17 27.00 44.59
C SER A 501 -0.01 28.52 44.76
N THR A 502 -1.27 28.95 44.57
CA THR A 502 -1.94 30.12 45.21
C THR A 502 -1.55 31.55 44.77
N SER A 503 -2.31 32.08 43.79
CA SER A 503 -3.31 33.20 43.89
C SER A 503 -3.14 34.33 44.94
N PRO A 504 -3.82 35.51 44.78
CA PRO A 504 -4.29 36.23 43.58
C PRO A 504 -4.02 37.78 43.65
N ILE A 505 -4.79 38.59 42.88
CA ILE A 505 -4.95 40.08 42.94
C ILE A 505 -3.85 40.84 42.17
N SER A 506 -4.15 41.85 41.33
CA SER A 506 -5.39 42.63 41.10
C SER A 506 -5.85 42.64 39.64
#